data_AF-A0A2X7MVB6-F1
#
_entry.id   AF-A0A2X7MVB6-F1
#
_cell.length_a   1.000
_cell.length_b   1.000
_cell.length_c   1.000
_cell.angle_alpha   90.00
_cell.angle_beta   90.00
_cell.angle_gamma   90.00
#
_symmetry.space_group_name_H-M   'P 1'
#
loop_
_entity.id
_entity.type
_entity.pdbx_description
1 polymer ?
#
loop_
_entity_poly.entity_id
_entity_poly.type
_entity_poly.pdbx_seq_one_letter_code
_entity_poly.pdbx_strand_id
1 'polypeptide(L)' 'MIGEDLVVINGQLCSKDVAAMLISKVLPTVLEVIAEKVKAGRPDKEVEEAAKTVVHAATEAIILKSLVSPKP' A
#
# COMPACT_ATOMS: atom_id res chain seq x y z
N MET A 1 -10.96 -8.09 -26.48
CA MET A 1 -10.11 -8.70 -25.43
C MET A 1 -9.55 -7.55 -24.61
N ILE A 2 -10.18 -7.22 -23.48
CA ILE A 2 -9.58 -6.29 -22.52
C ILE A 2 -8.60 -7.17 -21.76
N GLY A 3 -7.35 -7.25 -22.23
CA GLY A 3 -6.29 -7.85 -21.45
C GLY A 3 -6.14 -6.98 -20.23
N GLU A 4 -6.59 -7.47 -19.07
CA GLU A 4 -6.24 -6.85 -17.80
C GLU A 4 -4.72 -6.79 -17.78
N ASP A 5 -4.18 -5.57 -17.79
CA ASP A 5 -2.75 -5.32 -17.77
C ASP A 5 -2.28 -5.78 -16.37
N LEU A 6 -1.78 -7.01 -16.28
CA LEU A 6 -1.35 -7.62 -15.01
C LEU A 6 0.15 -7.38 -14.85
N VAL A 7 0.55 -7.02 -13.63
CA VAL A 7 1.95 -6.88 -13.22
C VAL A 7 2.29 -7.91 -12.15
N VAL A 8 3.54 -8.37 -12.13
CA VAL A 8 4.01 -9.32 -11.13
C VAL A 8 4.72 -8.55 -10.02
N ILE A 9 4.17 -8.62 -8.79
CA ILE A 9 4.78 -8.07 -7.59
C ILE A 9 5.06 -9.24 -6.64
N ASN A 10 6.33 -9.45 -6.30
CA ASN A 10 6.77 -10.54 -5.44
C ASN A 10 6.26 -11.93 -5.88
N GLY A 11 6.27 -12.21 -7.18
CA GLY A 11 5.77 -13.47 -7.75
C GLY A 11 4.25 -13.61 -7.80
N GLN A 12 3.49 -12.61 -7.32
CA GLN A 12 2.03 -12.60 -7.37
C GLN A 12 1.54 -11.69 -8.49
N LEU A 13 0.52 -12.15 -9.24
CA LEU A 13 -0.16 -11.33 -10.24
C LEU A 13 -1.04 -10.29 -9.54
N CYS A 14 -0.90 -9.04 -9.95
CA CYS A 14 -1.65 -7.90 -9.47
C CYS A 14 -2.15 -7.08 -10.67
N SER A 15 -3.36 -6.52 -10.58
CA SER A 15 -3.82 -5.57 -11.59
C SER A 15 -2.94 -4.33 -11.59
N LYS A 16 -2.55 -3.85 -12.78
CA LYS A 16 -1.76 -2.63 -12.96
C LYS A 16 -2.41 -1.42 -12.31
N ASP A 17 -3.74 -1.31 -12.32
CA ASP A 17 -4.45 -0.20 -11.67
C ASP A 17 -4.31 -0.26 -10.15
N VAL A 18 -4.40 -1.47 -9.57
CA VAL A 18 -4.18 -1.69 -8.14
C VAL A 18 -2.73 -1.37 -7.78
N ALA A 19 -1.77 -1.85 -8.56
CA ALA A 19 -0.35 -1.54 -8.37
C ALA A 19 -0.07 -0.04 -8.45
N ALA A 20 -0.61 0.65 -9.47
CA ALA A 20 -0.46 2.09 -9.64
C ALA A 20 -1.09 2.87 -8.48
N MET A 21 -2.26 2.42 -7.99
CA MET A 21 -2.90 3.02 -6.82
C MET A 21 -2.04 2.86 -5.56
N LEU A 22 -1.49 1.68 -5.32
CA LEU A 22 -0.61 1.43 -4.17
C LEU A 22 0.66 2.30 -4.23
N ILE A 23 1.29 2.39 -5.40
CA ILE A 23 2.48 3.24 -5.62
C ILE A 23 2.14 4.72 -5.43
N SER A 24 1.00 5.18 -5.95
CA SER A 24 0.64 6.60 -5.90
C SER A 24 0.14 7.05 -4.52
N LYS A 25 -0.59 6.19 -3.79
CA LYS A 25 -1.33 6.60 -2.58
C LYS A 25 -0.76 6.04 -1.28
N VAL A 26 -0.14 4.86 -1.33
CA VAL A 26 0.31 4.16 -0.11
C VAL A 26 1.82 4.31 0.09
N LEU A 27 2.58 4.14 -0.98
CA LEU A 27 4.04 4.21 -0.93
C LEU A 27 4.58 5.54 -0.35
N PRO A 28 4.05 6.73 -0.67
CA PRO A 28 4.56 7.99 -0.12
C PRO A 28 4.47 8.02 1.41
N THR A 29 3.32 7.64 1.97
CA THR A 29 3.08 7.60 3.42
C THR A 29 3.99 6.58 4.11
N VAL A 30 4.19 5.40 3.49
CA VAL A 30 5.11 4.39 4.02
C VAL A 30 6.54 4.92 4.08
N LEU A 31 6.99 5.60 3.02
CA LEU A 31 8.33 6.20 2.96
C LEU A 31 8.51 7.31 4.00
N GLU A 32 7.49 8.14 4.21
CA GLU A 32 7.53 9.20 5.22
C GLU A 32 7.67 8.61 6.64
N VAL A 33 6.85 7.62 6.99
CA VAL A 33 6.91 6.95 8.29
C VAL A 33 8.26 6.25 8.50
N ILE A 34 8.76 5.55 7.48
CA ILE A 34 10.10 4.94 7.54
C ILE A 34 11.16 6.01 7.78
N ALA A 35 11.13 7.12 7.02
CA ALA A 35 12.10 8.19 7.14
C ALA A 35 12.08 8.83 8.54
N GLU A 36 10.90 9.05 9.13
CA GLU A 36 10.79 9.56 10.50
C GLU A 36 11.40 8.60 11.53
N LYS A 37 11.13 7.30 11.41
CA LYS A 37 11.64 6.28 12.35
C LYS A 37 13.15 6.10 12.21
N VAL A 38 13.67 6.09 10.99
CA VAL A 38 15.11 6.03 10.70
C VAL A 38 15.83 7.27 11.24
N LYS A 39 15.27 8.48 11.01
CA LYS A 39 15.83 9.72 11.58
C LYS A 39 15.85 9.71 13.11
N ALA A 40 14.86 9.07 13.74
CA ALA A 40 14.81 8.88 15.19
C ALA A 40 15.77 7.80 15.71
N GLY A 41 16.59 7.18 14.85
CA GLY A 41 17.55 6.14 15.22
C GLY A 41 16.89 4.86 15.72
N ARG A 42 15.65 4.57 15.30
CA ARG A 42 14.94 3.36 15.70
C ARG A 42 15.56 2.12 15.07
N PRO A 43 15.56 0.98 15.77
CA PRO A 43 16.06 -0.27 15.21
C PRO A 43 15.21 -0.69 14.01
N ASP A 44 15.83 -1.37 13.05
CA ASP A 44 15.21 -1.78 11.78
C ASP A 44 13.88 -2.53 11.98
N LYS A 45 13.79 -3.34 13.04
CA LYS A 45 12.56 -4.06 13.39
C LYS A 45 11.39 -3.12 13.71
N GLU A 46 11.64 -2.02 14.43
CA GLU A 46 10.61 -1.02 14.71
C GLU A 46 10.20 -0.26 13.44
N VAL A 47 11.15 -0.01 12.54
CA VAL A 47 10.89 0.62 11.24
C VAL A 47 10.02 -0.27 10.36
N GLU A 48 10.34 -1.57 10.29
CA GLU A 48 9.60 -2.58 9.54
C GLU A 48 8.16 -2.72 10.03
N GLU A 49 7.95 -2.82 11.35
CA GLU A 49 6.60 -2.93 11.93
C GLU A 49 5.76 -1.67 11.70
N ALA A 50 6.38 -0.48 11.76
CA ALA A 50 5.71 0.76 11.42
C ALA A 50 5.26 0.80 9.94
N ALA A 51 6.13 0.36 9.02
CA ALA A 51 5.81 0.27 7.61
C ALA A 51 4.64 -0.71 7.35
N LYS A 52 4.67 -1.90 7.96
CA LYS A 52 3.57 -2.89 7.85
C LYS A 52 2.25 -2.33 8.36
N THR A 53 2.28 -1.60 9.48
CA THR A 53 1.08 -0.99 10.07
C THR A 53 0.43 0.01 9.12
N VAL A 54 1.23 0.87 8.47
CA VAL A 54 0.74 1.83 7.48
C VAL A 54 0.10 1.13 6.29
N VAL A 55 0.76 0.09 5.76
CA VAL A 55 0.22 -0.71 4.64
C VAL A 55 -1.10 -1.38 5.02
N HIS A 56 -1.18 -1.92 6.24
CA HIS A 56 -2.40 -2.57 6.74
C HIS A 56 -3.56 -1.56 6.82
N ALA A 57 -3.34 -0.43 7.47
CA ALA A 57 -4.35 0.63 7.60
C ALA A 57 -4.79 1.19 6.24
N ALA A 58 -3.86 1.37 5.30
CA ALA A 58 -4.17 1.80 3.94
C ALA A 58 -5.03 0.76 3.20
N THR A 59 -4.73 -0.52 3.38
CA THR A 59 -5.49 -1.63 2.77
C THR A 59 -6.91 -1.67 3.33
N GLU A 60 -7.08 -1.58 4.64
CA GLU A 60 -8.40 -1.50 5.29
C GLU A 60 -9.21 -0.31 4.78
N ALA A 61 -8.58 0.87 4.67
CA ALA A 61 -9.25 2.06 4.15
C ALA A 61 -9.70 1.92 2.69
N ILE A 62 -8.94 1.21 1.85
CA ILE A 62 -9.31 0.91 0.47
C ILE A 62 -10.51 -0.06 0.44
N ILE A 63 -10.46 -1.13 1.23
CA ILE A 63 -11.56 -2.11 1.33
C ILE A 63 -12.85 -1.43 1.81
N LEU A 64 -12.76 -0.62 2.87
CA LEU A 64 -13.90 0.10 3.41
C LEU A 64 -14.47 1.07 2.37
N LYS A 65 -13.65 1.86 1.66
CA LYS A 65 -14.14 2.76 0.60
C LYS A 65 -14.78 2.01 -0.57
N SER A 66 -14.31 0.81 -0.90
CA SER A 66 -14.96 -0.04 -1.90
C SER A 66 -16.32 -0.58 -1.44
N LEU A 67 -16.52 -0.79 -0.14
CA LEU A 67 -17.81 -1.26 0.43
C LEU A 67 -18.87 -0.15 0.52
N VAL A 68 -18.50 1.14 0.51
CA VAL A 68 -19.45 2.27 0.59
C VAL A 68 -19.82 2.84 -0.79
N SER A 69 -19.58 2.12 -1.90
CA SER A 69 -20.17 2.56 -3.18
C SER A 69 -21.69 2.33 -3.14
N PRO A 70 -22.53 3.39 -3.19
CA PRO A 70 -23.96 3.21 -3.35
C PRO A 70 -24.18 2.63 -4.76
N LYS A 71 -24.86 1.50 -4.83
CA LYS A 71 -25.39 0.97 -6.09
C LYS A 71 -26.30 2.05 -6.71
N PRO A 72 -26.14 2.39 -8.00
CA PRO A 72 -27.13 3.21 -8.70
C PRO A 72 -28.48 2.51 -8.76
#